data_AF-Q4DW44-F1
#
_entry.id   AF-Q4DW44-F1
#
_cell.length_a   1.000
_cell.length_b   1.000
_cell.length_c   1.000
_cell.angle_alpha   90.00
_cell.angle_beta   90.00
_cell.angle_gamma   90.00
#
_symmetry.space_group_name_H-M   'P 1'
#
loop_
_entity.id
_entity.type
_entity.pdbx_description
1 polymer ?
#
loop_
_entity_poly.entity_id
_entity_poly.type
_entity_poly.pdbx_seq_one_letter_code
_entity_poly.pdbx_strand_id
1 'polypeptide(L)'
;MRRWQYCLVSIACNSFVRAITTTRGLLGLEQLQDVPTSTSRRPRGMHRGPGKRQTTEKEAERYRFIKRWDLQMREGWDELEAFKGLPKPKQQFGNEAAEIVWPYAVLLERVVKVHPFTKSIYVYYGQRQSTPLGKLAAETAKRFAREFLIPITFHNSQVYVETEMLLEYNETPWVVVHALDGGQRILPVHPAAEDTPIDAGVTQLLREVVKTCEALAAAVANPKEVTRMLNERPLQNQYVRVNYQWFGDTPDERCSHLVRWDFDPAEVEPIMRQRTRHVLNWLNYDGNLPNHNSVRVNVFREKTRLRSPQTTSGPKTFFNSVGSRANARSSRFGGQSAVGK
;
A
#
# COMPACT_ATOMS: atom_id res chain seq x y z
N MET A 1 -34.73 -22.21 7.96
CA MET A 1 -34.63 -20.87 8.56
C MET A 1 -34.03 -19.91 7.53
N ARG A 2 -34.89 -19.27 6.75
CA ARG A 2 -34.59 -18.34 5.65
C ARG A 2 -35.68 -17.28 5.70
N ARG A 3 -35.37 -15.99 5.97
CA ARG A 3 -36.19 -14.82 5.55
C ARG A 3 -35.74 -13.42 6.00
N TRP A 4 -34.63 -13.23 6.72
CA TRP A 4 -34.32 -11.90 7.31
C TRP A 4 -33.23 -11.06 6.63
N GLN A 5 -32.56 -11.52 5.58
CA GLN A 5 -31.41 -10.78 5.01
C GLN A 5 -31.70 -9.89 3.80
N TYR A 6 -32.87 -9.98 3.16
CA TYR A 6 -33.15 -9.21 1.93
C TYR A 6 -33.68 -7.78 2.14
N CYS A 7 -34.05 -7.38 3.35
CA CYS A 7 -34.54 -6.01 3.60
C CYS A 7 -33.42 -4.99 3.84
N LEU A 8 -32.27 -5.40 4.40
CA LEU A 8 -31.22 -4.44 4.79
C LEU A 8 -30.44 -3.86 3.58
N VAL A 9 -30.25 -4.65 2.52
CA VAL A 9 -29.49 -4.22 1.34
C VAL A 9 -30.28 -3.19 0.50
N SER A 10 -31.60 -3.34 0.42
CA SER A 10 -32.45 -2.42 -0.36
C SER A 10 -32.65 -1.06 0.35
N ILE A 11 -32.62 -1.05 1.68
CA ILE A 11 -32.67 0.19 2.47
C ILE A 11 -31.33 0.94 2.35
N ALA A 12 -30.19 0.24 2.42
CA ALA A 12 -28.87 0.87 2.29
C ALA A 12 -28.65 1.51 0.90
N CYS A 13 -29.06 0.86 -0.19
CA CYS A 13 -28.95 1.45 -1.53
C CYS A 13 -29.86 2.67 -1.74
N ASN A 14 -31.08 2.67 -1.20
CA ASN A 14 -31.97 3.84 -1.31
C ASN A 14 -31.48 5.03 -0.46
N SER A 15 -30.86 4.78 0.69
CA SER A 15 -30.21 5.81 1.50
C SER A 15 -28.99 6.41 0.81
N PHE A 16 -28.18 5.60 0.12
CA PHE A 16 -26.98 6.07 -0.59
C PHE A 16 -27.34 6.87 -1.85
N VAL A 17 -28.34 6.43 -2.62
CA VAL A 17 -28.84 7.16 -3.80
C VAL A 17 -29.54 8.46 -3.38
N ARG A 18 -30.29 8.47 -2.26
CA ARG A 18 -30.83 9.72 -1.70
C ARG A 18 -29.74 10.65 -1.21
N ALA A 19 -28.69 10.17 -0.54
CA ALA A 19 -27.57 11.00 -0.09
C ALA A 19 -26.81 11.65 -1.26
N ILE A 20 -26.60 10.93 -2.35
CA ILE A 20 -25.92 11.45 -3.56
C ILE A 20 -26.81 12.45 -4.32
N THR A 21 -28.13 12.24 -4.33
CA THR A 21 -29.07 13.14 -5.04
C THR A 21 -29.42 14.38 -4.22
N THR A 22 -29.46 14.31 -2.89
CA THR A 22 -29.60 15.50 -2.03
C THR A 22 -28.34 16.34 -1.96
N THR A 23 -27.14 15.73 -2.07
CA THR A 23 -25.88 16.50 -2.11
C THR A 23 -25.66 17.22 -3.44
N ARG A 24 -26.12 16.66 -4.58
CA ARG A 24 -26.01 17.35 -5.89
C ARG A 24 -26.95 18.54 -6.06
N GLY A 25 -28.09 18.57 -5.37
CA GLY A 25 -29.02 19.71 -5.40
C GLY A 25 -28.63 20.87 -4.47
N LEU A 26 -27.89 20.60 -3.41
CA LEU A 26 -27.48 21.61 -2.42
C LEU A 26 -26.21 22.37 -2.81
N LEU A 27 -25.37 21.81 -3.68
CA LEU A 27 -24.15 22.46 -4.20
C LEU A 27 -24.41 23.69 -5.10
N GLY A 28 -25.66 23.95 -5.48
CA GLY A 28 -26.06 25.12 -6.28
C GLY A 28 -26.62 26.30 -5.47
N LEU A 29 -26.90 26.13 -4.17
CA LEU A 29 -27.63 27.10 -3.34
C LEU A 29 -26.98 27.40 -1.98
N GLU A 30 -25.78 26.86 -1.71
CA GLU A 30 -24.97 27.36 -0.62
C GLU A 30 -24.47 28.77 -0.96
N GLN A 31 -25.10 29.72 -0.28
CA GLN A 31 -24.91 31.14 -0.33
C GLN A 31 -23.44 31.54 -0.47
N LEU A 32 -23.24 32.63 -1.22
CA LEU A 32 -22.08 33.54 -1.22
C LEU A 32 -21.78 34.13 0.19
N GLN A 33 -21.73 33.31 1.24
CA GLN A 33 -21.50 33.71 2.63
C GLN A 33 -20.04 33.50 3.08
N ASP A 34 -19.24 32.71 2.36
CA ASP A 34 -17.85 32.39 2.73
C ASP A 34 -16.79 33.20 1.96
N VAL A 35 -17.09 34.45 1.57
CA VAL A 35 -16.05 35.38 1.11
C VAL A 35 -15.44 36.05 2.34
N PRO A 36 -14.13 35.85 2.65
CA PRO A 36 -13.52 36.50 3.80
C PRO A 36 -13.53 38.02 3.59
N THR A 37 -14.35 38.71 4.38
CA THR A 37 -14.31 40.16 4.48
C THR A 37 -12.96 40.57 5.08
N SER A 38 -12.06 41.13 4.27
CA SER A 38 -10.78 41.63 4.79
C SER A 38 -11.02 42.79 5.76
N THR A 39 -10.76 42.55 7.04
CA THR A 39 -10.91 43.51 8.14
C THR A 39 -9.62 44.29 8.43
N SER A 40 -8.58 44.21 7.58
CA SER A 40 -7.24 44.73 7.92
C SER A 40 -6.80 46.05 7.26
N ARG A 41 -7.66 46.73 6.49
CA ARG A 41 -7.33 48.07 5.94
C ARG A 41 -8.21 49.16 6.57
N ARG A 42 -7.59 50.02 7.40
CA ARG A 42 -8.17 51.28 7.86
C ARG A 42 -8.63 52.11 6.66
N PRO A 43 -9.91 52.50 6.55
CA PRO A 43 -10.38 53.31 5.45
C PRO A 43 -9.89 54.76 5.64
N ARG A 44 -9.08 55.26 4.69
CA ARG A 44 -8.94 56.70 4.46
C ARG A 44 -10.10 57.13 3.56
N GLY A 45 -11.01 57.96 4.08
CA GLY A 45 -12.13 58.53 3.32
C GLY A 45 -13.49 58.01 3.76
N MET A 46 -14.47 58.92 3.81
CA MET A 46 -15.86 58.71 4.25
C MET A 46 -16.49 57.49 3.55
N HIS A 47 -16.63 56.37 4.26
CA HIS A 47 -17.49 55.28 3.80
C HIS A 47 -18.41 54.77 4.89
N ARG A 48 -19.67 54.62 4.49
CA ARG A 48 -20.89 54.54 5.29
C ARG A 48 -21.00 53.19 5.98
N GLY A 49 -20.92 53.18 7.32
CA GLY A 49 -21.42 52.12 8.21
C GLY A 49 -20.86 50.70 8.00
N PRO A 50 -21.16 49.75 8.90
CA PRO A 50 -20.79 48.35 8.76
C PRO A 50 -21.76 47.68 7.77
N GLY A 51 -21.76 48.14 6.53
CA GLY A 51 -22.47 47.53 5.43
C GLY A 51 -21.58 46.49 4.77
N LYS A 52 -22.13 45.30 4.51
CA LYS A 52 -21.54 44.25 3.67
C LYS A 52 -20.70 44.88 2.55
N ARG A 53 -19.38 44.66 2.55
CA ARG A 53 -18.55 45.00 1.39
C ARG A 53 -19.19 44.33 0.19
N GLN A 54 -19.69 45.10 -0.77
CA GLN A 54 -20.08 44.55 -2.05
C GLN A 54 -18.79 44.04 -2.71
N THR A 55 -18.63 42.71 -2.76
CA THR A 55 -17.61 42.07 -3.58
C THR A 55 -17.82 42.54 -5.01
N THR A 56 -16.78 43.10 -5.63
CA THR A 56 -16.87 43.49 -7.05
C THR A 56 -17.10 42.24 -7.91
N GLU A 57 -17.76 42.37 -9.06
CA GLU A 57 -18.00 41.23 -9.96
C GLU A 57 -16.70 40.49 -10.31
N LYS A 58 -15.60 41.22 -10.52
CA LYS A 58 -14.25 40.67 -10.74
C LYS A 58 -13.71 39.86 -9.56
N GLU A 59 -13.95 40.31 -8.32
CA GLU A 59 -13.56 39.55 -7.13
C GLU A 59 -14.40 38.28 -7.01
N ALA A 60 -15.72 38.37 -7.22
CA ALA A 60 -16.61 37.20 -7.19
C ALA A 60 -16.22 36.15 -8.25
N GLU A 61 -15.87 36.57 -9.47
CA GLU A 61 -15.34 35.68 -10.52
C GLU A 61 -14.03 35.01 -10.11
N ARG A 62 -13.10 35.75 -9.49
CA ARG A 62 -11.85 35.18 -8.97
C ARG A 62 -12.11 34.15 -7.87
N TYR A 63 -13.02 34.42 -6.94
CA TYR A 63 -13.40 33.45 -5.90
C TYR A 63 -14.05 32.20 -6.50
N ARG A 64 -14.96 32.35 -7.48
CA ARG A 64 -15.56 31.21 -8.20
C ARG A 64 -14.51 30.42 -8.98
N PHE A 65 -13.51 31.07 -9.58
CA PHE A 65 -12.40 30.40 -10.24
C PHE A 65 -11.57 29.58 -9.26
N ILE A 66 -11.17 30.16 -8.12
CA ILE A 66 -10.42 29.44 -7.07
C ILE A 66 -11.24 28.27 -6.54
N LYS A 67 -12.53 28.46 -6.24
CA LYS A 67 -13.39 27.37 -5.77
C LYS A 67 -13.57 26.24 -6.79
N ARG A 68 -13.70 26.57 -8.08
CA ARG A 68 -13.72 25.56 -9.16
C ARG A 68 -12.40 24.81 -9.24
N TRP A 69 -11.28 25.52 -9.11
CA TRP A 69 -9.96 24.91 -9.11
C TRP A 69 -9.75 24.01 -7.88
N ASP A 70 -10.16 24.47 -6.70
CA ASP A 70 -10.15 23.67 -5.47
C ASP A 70 -11.01 22.41 -5.61
N LEU A 71 -12.19 22.52 -6.23
CA LEU A 71 -13.09 21.38 -6.46
C LEU A 71 -12.52 20.40 -7.47
N GLN A 72 -11.99 20.88 -8.60
CA GLN A 72 -11.30 20.04 -9.59
C GLN A 72 -10.06 19.35 -9.00
N MET A 73 -9.30 20.05 -8.16
CA MET A 73 -8.17 19.47 -7.46
C MET A 73 -8.64 18.42 -6.47
N ARG A 74 -9.67 18.69 -5.65
CA ARG A 74 -10.24 17.71 -4.72
C ARG A 74 -10.72 16.45 -5.43
N GLU A 75 -11.44 16.57 -6.55
CA GLU A 75 -11.84 15.41 -7.35
C GLU A 75 -10.62 14.63 -7.86
N GLY A 76 -9.57 15.33 -8.33
CA GLY A 76 -8.32 14.71 -8.76
C GLY A 76 -7.51 14.05 -7.63
N TRP A 77 -7.53 14.62 -6.42
CA TRP A 77 -6.90 14.06 -5.23
C TRP A 77 -7.70 12.87 -4.71
N ASP A 78 -9.02 12.97 -4.59
CA ASP A 78 -9.86 11.88 -4.08
C ASP A 78 -9.73 10.62 -4.94
N GLU A 79 -9.61 10.77 -6.27
CA GLU A 79 -9.41 9.61 -7.17
C GLU A 79 -7.97 9.07 -7.16
N LEU A 80 -6.95 9.92 -7.05
CA LEU A 80 -5.55 9.56 -7.37
C LEU A 80 -4.52 9.89 -6.29
N GLU A 81 -4.90 10.41 -5.11
CA GLU A 81 -3.93 10.82 -4.08
C GLU A 81 -3.07 9.65 -3.62
N ALA A 82 -3.68 8.49 -3.39
CA ALA A 82 -2.97 7.25 -3.04
C ALA A 82 -2.04 6.75 -4.16
N PHE A 83 -2.26 7.21 -5.40
CA PHE A 83 -1.58 6.72 -6.61
C PHE A 83 -0.78 7.81 -7.34
N LYS A 84 -0.59 9.00 -6.74
CA LYS A 84 -0.03 10.19 -7.39
C LYS A 84 1.39 10.04 -7.92
N GLY A 85 2.16 9.09 -7.40
CA GLY A 85 3.52 8.79 -7.84
C GLY A 85 3.59 7.78 -9.00
N LEU A 86 2.47 7.18 -9.39
CA LEU A 86 2.43 6.16 -10.44
C LEU A 86 2.21 6.80 -11.82
N PRO A 87 2.84 6.30 -12.89
CA PRO A 87 2.51 6.71 -14.24
C PRO A 87 1.04 6.41 -14.56
N LYS A 88 0.40 7.30 -15.33
CA LYS A 88 -0.98 7.08 -15.78
C LYS A 88 -1.02 5.94 -16.81
N PRO A 89 -1.97 4.99 -16.73
CA PRO A 89 -2.14 3.97 -17.75
C PRO A 89 -2.63 4.59 -19.07
N LYS A 90 -2.51 3.85 -20.17
CA LYS A 90 -3.08 4.25 -21.46
C LYS A 90 -4.60 4.33 -21.38
N GLN A 91 -5.17 5.45 -21.81
CA GLN A 91 -6.61 5.69 -21.90
C GLN A 91 -7.15 5.20 -23.24
N GLN A 92 -7.32 3.89 -23.36
CA GLN A 92 -7.94 3.24 -24.52
C GLN A 92 -9.26 2.63 -24.12
N PHE A 93 -10.18 2.54 -25.08
CA PHE A 93 -11.33 1.66 -24.91
C PHE A 93 -10.84 0.22 -24.79
N GLY A 94 -11.24 -0.48 -23.72
CA GLY A 94 -10.80 -1.85 -23.44
C GLY A 94 -9.72 -1.94 -22.36
N ASN A 95 -9.02 -0.84 -22.02
CA ASN A 95 -8.00 -0.83 -20.96
C ASN A 95 -8.55 -0.40 -19.59
N GLU A 96 -9.86 -0.58 -19.35
CA GLU A 96 -10.50 -0.22 -18.08
C GLU A 96 -9.88 -0.94 -16.87
N ALA A 97 -9.34 -2.14 -17.10
CA ALA A 97 -8.69 -2.93 -16.05
C ALA A 97 -7.47 -2.19 -15.48
N ALA A 98 -6.76 -1.38 -16.26
CA ALA A 98 -5.60 -0.62 -15.78
C ALA A 98 -5.99 0.62 -14.96
N GLU A 99 -7.20 1.15 -15.15
CA GLU A 99 -7.70 2.33 -14.44
C GLU A 99 -8.33 2.00 -13.08
N ILE A 100 -8.86 0.79 -12.95
CA ILE A 100 -9.45 0.28 -11.72
C ILE A 100 -8.39 0.11 -10.62
N VAL A 101 -8.78 0.35 -9.37
CA VAL A 101 -7.98 0.03 -8.19
C VAL A 101 -8.13 -1.46 -7.86
N TRP A 102 -7.06 -2.22 -7.96
CA TRP A 102 -7.04 -3.66 -7.73
C TRP A 102 -6.83 -4.01 -6.26
N PRO A 103 -7.74 -4.76 -5.63
CA PRO A 103 -7.50 -5.32 -4.30
C PRO A 103 -6.33 -6.30 -4.35
N TYR A 104 -5.37 -6.14 -3.43
CA TYR A 104 -4.22 -7.04 -3.37
C TYR A 104 -4.62 -8.50 -3.15
N ALA A 105 -5.73 -8.77 -2.43
CA ALA A 105 -6.29 -10.11 -2.29
C ALA A 105 -6.61 -10.80 -3.65
N VAL A 106 -7.20 -10.07 -4.59
CA VAL A 106 -7.54 -10.61 -5.93
C VAL A 106 -6.27 -10.90 -6.73
N LEU A 107 -5.24 -10.05 -6.58
CA LEU A 107 -3.94 -10.28 -7.21
C LEU A 107 -3.28 -11.55 -6.63
N LEU A 108 -3.38 -11.77 -5.31
CA LEU A 108 -2.86 -12.98 -4.67
C LEU A 108 -3.66 -14.25 -5.00
N GLU A 109 -4.96 -14.15 -5.28
CA GLU A 109 -5.75 -15.29 -5.77
C GLU A 109 -5.38 -15.68 -7.20
N ARG A 110 -4.96 -14.70 -8.02
CA ARG A 110 -4.66 -14.88 -9.45
C ARG A 110 -3.18 -14.78 -9.74
N VAL A 111 -2.39 -15.70 -9.21
CA VAL A 111 -0.95 -15.74 -9.50
C VAL A 111 -0.68 -16.45 -10.83
N VAL A 112 -0.39 -15.67 -11.87
CA VAL A 112 -0.01 -16.20 -13.19
C VAL A 112 1.46 -15.89 -13.46
N LYS A 113 2.25 -16.91 -13.76
CA LYS A 113 3.64 -16.76 -14.20
C LYS A 113 3.74 -17.07 -15.69
N VAL A 114 4.35 -16.18 -16.45
CA VAL A 114 4.67 -16.39 -17.87
C VAL A 114 6.18 -16.42 -18.04
N HIS A 115 6.67 -16.90 -19.19
CA HIS A 115 8.11 -17.00 -19.41
C HIS A 115 8.77 -15.60 -19.36
N PRO A 116 9.93 -15.42 -18.69
CA PRO A 116 10.57 -14.11 -18.53
C PRO A 116 10.97 -13.43 -19.85
N PHE A 117 11.16 -14.20 -20.92
CA PHE A 117 11.44 -13.68 -22.27
C PHE A 117 10.22 -13.08 -22.99
N THR A 118 9.02 -13.24 -22.45
CA THR A 118 7.83 -12.58 -22.99
C THR A 118 7.94 -11.07 -22.75
N LYS A 119 7.75 -10.29 -23.82
CA LYS A 119 7.86 -8.84 -23.80
C LYS A 119 6.54 -8.17 -23.48
N SER A 120 5.51 -8.49 -24.25
CA SER A 120 4.20 -7.87 -24.16
C SER A 120 3.09 -8.82 -24.60
N ILE A 121 1.90 -8.61 -24.05
CA ILE A 121 0.68 -9.34 -24.36
C ILE A 121 -0.43 -8.31 -24.64
N TYR A 122 -0.94 -8.32 -25.86
CA TYR A 122 -2.04 -7.45 -26.28
C TYR A 122 -3.29 -8.28 -26.53
N VAL A 123 -4.45 -7.84 -26.05
CA VAL A 123 -5.73 -8.49 -26.34
C VAL A 123 -6.63 -7.53 -27.11
N TYR A 124 -7.01 -7.92 -28.31
CA TYR A 124 -7.88 -7.14 -29.19
C TYR A 124 -9.22 -7.85 -29.34
N TYR A 125 -10.32 -7.10 -29.15
CA TYR A 125 -11.67 -7.63 -29.33
C TYR A 125 -12.60 -6.56 -29.93
N GLY A 126 -13.59 -6.99 -30.72
CA GLY A 126 -14.57 -6.09 -31.32
C GLY A 126 -15.59 -5.55 -30.31
N GLN A 127 -16.10 -4.34 -30.57
CA GLN A 127 -17.22 -3.79 -29.81
C GLN A 127 -18.54 -4.50 -30.14
N ARG A 128 -18.71 -4.92 -31.40
CA ARG A 128 -19.96 -5.54 -31.91
C ARG A 128 -19.65 -6.85 -32.64
N GLN A 129 -20.57 -7.79 -32.47
CA GLN A 129 -20.55 -9.10 -33.12
C GLN A 129 -21.91 -9.36 -33.74
N SER A 130 -21.91 -9.98 -34.92
CA SER A 130 -23.09 -10.40 -35.64
C SER A 130 -23.49 -11.83 -35.31
N THR A 131 -22.54 -12.70 -34.98
CA THR A 131 -22.80 -14.11 -34.69
C THR A 131 -22.82 -14.40 -33.18
N PRO A 132 -23.62 -15.39 -32.72
CA PRO A 132 -23.61 -15.79 -31.31
C PRO A 132 -22.25 -16.34 -30.87
N LEU A 133 -21.57 -17.10 -31.73
CA LEU A 133 -20.20 -17.57 -31.50
C LEU A 133 -19.19 -16.43 -31.37
N GLY A 134 -19.24 -15.44 -32.25
CA GLY A 134 -18.35 -14.29 -32.17
C GLY A 134 -18.60 -13.49 -30.90
N LYS A 135 -19.87 -13.32 -30.50
CA LYS A 135 -20.23 -12.67 -29.23
C LYS A 135 -19.63 -13.42 -28.03
N LEU A 136 -19.74 -14.75 -28.01
CA LEU A 136 -19.14 -15.59 -26.97
C LEU A 136 -17.60 -15.47 -26.95
N ALA A 137 -16.96 -15.44 -28.12
CA ALA A 137 -15.52 -15.25 -28.24
C ALA A 137 -15.08 -13.88 -27.69
N ALA A 138 -15.79 -12.81 -28.05
CA ALA A 138 -15.52 -11.46 -27.57
C ALA A 138 -15.75 -11.31 -26.06
N GLU A 139 -16.81 -11.91 -25.51
CA GLU A 139 -17.06 -11.95 -24.07
C GLU A 139 -15.95 -12.73 -23.33
N THR A 140 -15.48 -13.84 -23.90
CA THR A 140 -14.37 -14.63 -23.36
C THR A 140 -13.07 -13.82 -23.36
N ALA A 141 -12.73 -13.16 -24.47
CA ALA A 141 -11.54 -12.31 -24.58
C ALA A 141 -11.60 -11.12 -23.60
N LYS A 142 -12.74 -10.45 -23.51
CA LYS A 142 -12.99 -9.34 -22.58
C LYS A 142 -12.88 -9.78 -21.12
N ARG A 143 -13.39 -10.96 -20.79
CA ARG A 143 -13.32 -11.49 -19.42
C ARG A 143 -11.90 -11.92 -19.07
N PHE A 144 -11.20 -12.60 -19.97
CA PHE A 144 -9.77 -12.90 -19.83
C PHE A 144 -8.94 -11.63 -19.59
N ALA A 145 -9.17 -10.60 -20.42
CA ALA A 145 -8.54 -9.30 -20.29
C ALA A 145 -8.73 -8.68 -18.90
N ARG A 146 -9.98 -8.66 -18.42
CA ARG A 146 -10.34 -8.08 -17.12
C ARG A 146 -9.89 -8.91 -15.93
N GLU A 147 -9.76 -10.22 -16.06
CA GLU A 147 -9.44 -11.11 -14.93
C GLU A 147 -7.95 -11.39 -14.79
N PHE A 148 -7.20 -11.56 -15.89
CA PHE A 148 -5.86 -12.14 -15.87
C PHE A 148 -4.73 -11.22 -16.38
N LEU A 149 -4.99 -10.18 -17.18
CA LEU A 149 -3.90 -9.34 -17.68
C LEU A 149 -3.20 -8.54 -16.57
N ILE A 150 -3.98 -7.86 -15.72
CA ILE A 150 -3.39 -7.11 -14.61
C ILE A 150 -2.63 -8.03 -13.64
N PRO A 151 -3.17 -9.20 -13.24
CA PRO A 151 -2.36 -10.15 -12.50
C PRO A 151 -1.11 -10.64 -13.22
N ILE A 152 -1.15 -10.86 -14.55
CA ILE A 152 0.05 -11.24 -15.33
C ILE A 152 1.14 -10.16 -15.21
N THR A 153 0.84 -8.89 -15.48
CA THR A 153 1.87 -7.83 -15.36
C THR A 153 2.27 -7.58 -13.90
N PHE A 154 1.34 -7.73 -12.95
CA PHE A 154 1.63 -7.57 -11.54
C PHE A 154 2.67 -8.59 -11.05
N HIS A 155 2.49 -9.88 -11.39
CA HIS A 155 3.38 -10.98 -10.98
C HIS A 155 4.60 -11.16 -11.89
N ASN A 156 4.58 -10.56 -13.09
CA ASN A 156 5.68 -10.57 -14.04
C ASN A 156 6.00 -9.13 -14.42
N SER A 157 6.78 -8.46 -13.58
CA SER A 157 7.03 -7.01 -13.68
C SER A 157 7.67 -6.58 -15.01
N GLN A 158 8.32 -7.49 -15.72
CA GLN A 158 8.89 -7.27 -17.04
C GLN A 158 7.87 -7.29 -18.19
N VAL A 159 6.67 -7.86 -18.00
CA VAL A 159 5.70 -8.06 -19.09
C VAL A 159 4.73 -6.88 -19.13
N TYR A 160 4.65 -6.25 -20.30
CA TYR A 160 3.66 -5.21 -20.55
C TYR A 160 2.35 -5.83 -21.07
N VAL A 161 1.23 -5.44 -20.50
CA VAL A 161 -0.09 -5.91 -20.94
C VAL A 161 -0.94 -4.73 -21.37
N GLU A 162 -1.77 -4.94 -22.40
CA GLU A 162 -2.68 -3.93 -22.93
C GLU A 162 -3.88 -4.60 -23.58
N THR A 163 -5.00 -3.89 -23.53
CA THR A 163 -6.27 -4.32 -24.11
C THR A 163 -6.89 -3.21 -24.90
N GLU A 164 -7.38 -3.55 -26.08
CA GLU A 164 -8.05 -2.59 -26.95
C GLU A 164 -9.36 -3.18 -27.50
N MET A 165 -10.43 -2.41 -27.33
CA MET A 165 -11.73 -2.69 -27.91
C MET A 165 -11.85 -1.92 -29.22
N LEU A 166 -11.85 -2.66 -30.33
CA LEU A 166 -11.94 -2.11 -31.67
C LEU A 166 -13.40 -1.76 -31.99
N LEU A 167 -13.65 -0.56 -32.50
CA LEU A 167 -15.00 -0.06 -32.84
C LEU A 167 -15.50 -0.60 -34.19
N GLU A 168 -15.40 -1.91 -34.37
CA GLU A 168 -15.73 -2.62 -35.60
C GLU A 168 -16.59 -3.85 -35.31
N TYR A 169 -17.20 -4.39 -36.38
CA TYR A 169 -17.82 -5.71 -36.36
C TYR A 169 -16.72 -6.77 -36.50
N ASN A 170 -16.37 -7.44 -35.40
CA ASN A 170 -15.31 -8.44 -35.40
C ASN A 170 -15.77 -9.69 -34.63
N GLU A 171 -15.80 -10.82 -35.34
CA GLU A 171 -16.21 -12.13 -34.81
C GLU A 171 -15.06 -12.91 -34.15
N THR A 172 -13.81 -12.55 -34.44
CA THR A 172 -12.62 -13.29 -33.98
C THR A 172 -11.69 -12.34 -33.22
N PRO A 173 -11.80 -12.26 -31.88
CA PRO A 173 -10.80 -11.59 -31.06
C PRO A 173 -9.45 -12.29 -31.19
N TRP A 174 -8.36 -11.59 -30.91
CA TRP A 174 -7.04 -12.20 -30.89
C TRP A 174 -6.14 -11.65 -29.79
N VAL A 175 -5.17 -12.47 -29.39
CA VAL A 175 -4.10 -12.11 -28.46
C VAL A 175 -2.78 -12.08 -29.22
N VAL A 176 -2.04 -10.98 -29.12
CA VAL A 176 -0.68 -10.86 -29.67
C VAL A 176 0.32 -11.00 -28.54
N VAL A 177 1.20 -11.99 -28.63
CA VAL A 177 2.29 -12.21 -27.67
C VAL A 177 3.60 -11.87 -28.37
N HIS A 178 4.35 -10.92 -27.82
CA HIS A 178 5.69 -10.58 -28.27
C HIS A 178 6.73 -11.16 -27.32
N ALA A 179 7.88 -11.55 -27.87
CA ALA A 179 9.08 -11.91 -27.14
C ALA A 179 10.10 -10.76 -27.19
N LEU A 180 11.09 -10.80 -26.30
CA LEU A 180 12.15 -9.80 -26.20
C LEU A 180 13.09 -9.78 -27.41
N ASP A 181 13.22 -10.90 -28.12
CA ASP A 181 14.00 -11.03 -29.37
C ASP A 181 13.30 -10.46 -30.61
N GLY A 182 12.06 -9.94 -30.45
CA GLY A 182 11.24 -9.44 -31.56
C GLY A 182 10.33 -10.49 -32.18
N GLY A 183 10.42 -11.76 -31.77
CA GLY A 183 9.46 -12.80 -32.17
C GLY A 183 8.05 -12.45 -31.72
N GLN A 184 7.05 -12.86 -32.50
CA GLN A 184 5.64 -12.66 -32.15
C GLN A 184 4.78 -13.86 -32.57
N ARG A 185 3.70 -14.09 -31.82
CA ARG A 185 2.63 -15.02 -32.21
C ARG A 185 1.26 -14.39 -31.96
N ILE A 186 0.35 -14.70 -32.86
CA ILE A 186 -1.05 -14.27 -32.80
C ILE A 186 -1.88 -15.51 -32.46
N LEU A 187 -2.71 -15.40 -31.42
CA LEU A 187 -3.63 -16.43 -30.97
C LEU A 187 -5.06 -15.95 -31.17
N PRO A 188 -5.82 -16.51 -32.12
CA PRO A 188 -7.23 -16.21 -32.23
C PRO A 188 -7.99 -16.83 -31.06
N VAL A 189 -9.05 -16.15 -30.60
CA VAL A 189 -9.92 -16.65 -29.54
C VAL A 189 -11.07 -17.41 -30.18
N HIS A 190 -11.04 -18.73 -30.07
CA HIS A 190 -12.09 -19.61 -30.60
C HIS A 190 -12.74 -20.43 -29.47
N PRO A 191 -14.00 -20.14 -29.10
CA PRO A 191 -14.74 -21.02 -28.18
C PRO A 191 -14.98 -22.38 -28.85
N ALA A 192 -14.82 -23.48 -28.09
CA ALA A 192 -14.90 -24.84 -28.63
C ALA A 192 -16.33 -25.22 -29.11
N ALA A 193 -17.35 -24.70 -28.44
CA ALA A 193 -18.76 -24.85 -28.77
C ALA A 193 -19.57 -23.66 -28.24
N GLU A 194 -20.76 -23.40 -28.80
CA GLU A 194 -21.66 -22.33 -28.37
C GLU A 194 -22.06 -22.41 -26.88
N ASP A 195 -22.14 -23.62 -26.33
CA ASP A 195 -22.55 -23.87 -24.94
C ASP A 195 -21.39 -23.88 -23.92
N THR A 196 -20.17 -23.53 -24.34
CA THR A 196 -19.02 -23.55 -23.43
C THR A 196 -19.20 -22.44 -22.37
N PRO A 197 -19.17 -22.76 -21.06
CA PRO A 197 -19.27 -21.72 -20.05
C PRO A 197 -18.06 -20.78 -20.17
N ILE A 198 -18.33 -19.47 -20.07
CA ILE A 198 -17.32 -18.41 -20.28
C ILE A 198 -16.09 -18.66 -19.39
N ASP A 199 -16.28 -19.10 -18.14
CA ASP A 199 -15.19 -19.40 -17.19
C ASP A 199 -14.24 -20.48 -17.71
N ALA A 200 -14.78 -21.52 -18.36
CA ALA A 200 -13.97 -22.57 -18.98
C ALA A 200 -13.23 -22.04 -20.21
N GLY A 201 -13.89 -21.22 -21.03
CA GLY A 201 -13.27 -20.54 -22.17
C GLY A 201 -12.10 -19.63 -21.77
N VAL A 202 -12.28 -18.84 -20.70
CA VAL A 202 -11.24 -17.97 -20.14
C VAL A 202 -10.06 -18.79 -19.62
N THR A 203 -10.33 -19.88 -18.90
CA THR A 203 -9.29 -20.76 -18.36
C THR A 203 -8.51 -21.46 -19.49
N GLN A 204 -9.19 -21.87 -20.56
CA GLN A 204 -8.56 -22.43 -21.75
C GLN A 204 -7.67 -21.39 -22.44
N LEU A 205 -8.19 -20.20 -22.69
CA LEU A 205 -7.44 -19.10 -23.29
C LEU A 205 -6.19 -18.75 -22.47
N LEU A 206 -6.30 -18.69 -21.15
CA LEU A 206 -5.16 -18.50 -20.26
C LEU A 206 -4.08 -19.58 -20.46
N ARG A 207 -4.47 -20.86 -20.51
CA ARG A 207 -3.53 -21.97 -20.75
C ARG A 207 -2.86 -21.86 -22.12
N GLU A 208 -3.60 -21.46 -23.15
CA GLU A 208 -3.07 -21.27 -24.51
C GLU A 208 -2.09 -20.10 -24.58
N VAL A 209 -2.41 -18.98 -23.92
CA VAL A 209 -1.50 -17.81 -23.83
C VAL A 209 -0.21 -18.19 -23.11
N VAL A 210 -0.29 -18.89 -21.97
CA VAL A 210 0.90 -19.34 -21.22
C VAL A 210 1.75 -20.30 -22.06
N LYS A 211 1.14 -21.32 -22.68
CA LYS A 211 1.86 -22.25 -23.58
C LYS A 211 2.52 -21.55 -24.75
N THR A 212 1.88 -20.51 -25.29
CA THR A 212 2.43 -19.72 -26.39
C THR A 212 3.60 -18.85 -25.94
N CYS A 213 3.54 -18.28 -24.74
CA CYS A 213 4.66 -17.57 -24.13
C CYS A 213 5.87 -18.49 -23.95
N GLU A 214 5.65 -19.72 -23.47
CA GLU A 214 6.69 -20.75 -23.34
C GLU A 214 7.26 -21.17 -24.69
N ALA A 215 6.41 -21.43 -25.69
CA ALA A 215 6.83 -21.84 -27.02
C ALA A 215 7.62 -20.73 -27.76
N LEU A 216 7.20 -19.46 -27.61
CA LEU A 216 7.95 -18.32 -28.12
C LEU A 216 9.32 -18.22 -27.45
N ALA A 217 9.38 -18.39 -26.14
CA ALA A 217 10.63 -18.34 -25.41
C ALA A 217 11.59 -19.49 -25.76
N ALA A 218 11.07 -20.70 -25.98
CA ALA A 218 11.86 -21.84 -26.42
C ALA A 218 12.43 -21.66 -27.84
N ALA A 219 11.81 -20.82 -28.66
CA ALA A 219 12.25 -20.50 -30.01
C ALA A 219 13.32 -19.39 -30.06
N VAL A 220 13.67 -18.77 -28.93
CA VAL A 220 14.68 -17.69 -28.85
C VAL A 220 16.06 -18.23 -29.25
N ALA A 221 16.65 -17.65 -30.30
CA ALA A 221 17.95 -18.08 -30.81
C ALA A 221 19.11 -17.78 -29.84
N ASN A 222 19.13 -16.58 -29.23
CA ASN A 222 20.22 -16.08 -28.37
C ASN A 222 19.76 -15.84 -26.92
N PRO A 223 19.59 -16.89 -26.09
CA PRO A 223 19.05 -16.73 -24.73
C PRO A 223 19.92 -15.83 -23.83
N LYS A 224 21.26 -15.85 -23.98
CA LYS A 224 22.17 -15.01 -23.17
C LYS A 224 21.97 -13.52 -23.41
N GLU A 225 21.79 -13.13 -24.68
CA GLU A 225 21.56 -11.74 -25.06
C GLU A 225 20.18 -11.28 -24.59
N VAL A 226 19.17 -12.14 -24.76
CA VAL A 226 17.82 -11.86 -24.27
C VAL A 226 17.76 -11.73 -22.74
N THR A 227 18.51 -12.53 -22.00
CA THR A 227 18.65 -12.36 -20.54
C THR A 227 19.31 -11.03 -20.17
N ARG A 228 20.30 -10.54 -20.94
CA ARG A 228 20.86 -9.19 -20.73
C ARG A 228 19.79 -8.12 -20.99
N MET A 229 19.04 -8.23 -22.08
CA MET A 229 17.94 -7.31 -22.37
C MET A 229 16.87 -7.33 -21.28
N LEU A 230 16.57 -8.50 -20.70
CA LEU A 230 15.65 -8.63 -19.57
C LEU A 230 16.14 -7.87 -18.33
N ASN A 231 17.43 -8.01 -17.99
CA ASN A 231 18.01 -7.35 -16.82
C ASN A 231 18.04 -5.82 -16.95
N GLU A 232 18.27 -5.30 -18.16
CA GLU A 232 18.27 -3.86 -18.44
C GLU A 232 16.85 -3.28 -18.60
N ARG A 233 15.82 -4.14 -18.65
CA ARG A 233 14.46 -3.69 -18.91
C ARG A 233 13.81 -3.10 -17.65
N PRO A 234 13.18 -1.92 -17.74
CA PRO A 234 12.46 -1.35 -16.61
C PRO A 234 11.18 -2.13 -16.31
N LEU A 235 10.67 -1.94 -15.09
CA LEU A 235 9.38 -2.48 -14.65
C LEU A 235 8.23 -1.90 -15.48
N GLN A 236 7.38 -2.76 -16.02
CA GLN A 236 6.23 -2.41 -16.87
C GLN A 236 4.94 -2.23 -16.07
N ASN A 237 4.88 -2.77 -14.84
CA ASN A 237 3.70 -2.76 -13.98
C ASN A 237 3.56 -1.51 -13.09
N GLN A 238 4.37 -0.46 -13.35
CA GLN A 238 4.39 0.75 -12.52
C GLN A 238 3.05 1.52 -12.52
N TYR A 239 2.22 1.36 -13.56
CA TYR A 239 0.92 2.04 -13.65
C TYR A 239 -0.19 1.35 -12.85
N VAL A 240 0.05 0.14 -12.34
CA VAL A 240 -0.98 -0.66 -11.67
C VAL A 240 -1.35 -0.06 -10.32
N ARG A 241 -2.62 0.28 -10.14
CA ARG A 241 -3.14 0.85 -8.90
C ARG A 241 -3.53 -0.28 -7.95
N VAL A 242 -2.70 -0.55 -6.95
CA VAL A 242 -2.93 -1.64 -5.99
C VAL A 242 -3.40 -1.08 -4.66
N ASN A 243 -4.50 -1.62 -4.14
CA ASN A 243 -4.93 -1.38 -2.76
C ASN A 243 -4.38 -2.49 -1.86
N TYR A 244 -3.40 -2.14 -1.02
CA TYR A 244 -2.72 -3.04 -0.08
C TYR A 244 -3.48 -3.30 1.23
N GLN A 245 -4.78 -3.00 1.30
CA GLN A 245 -5.75 -3.42 2.32
C GLN A 245 -5.18 -3.58 3.75
N TRP A 246 -4.85 -4.81 4.17
CA TRP A 246 -4.32 -5.14 5.50
C TRP A 246 -2.96 -5.86 5.44
N PHE A 247 -2.38 -6.02 4.24
CA PHE A 247 -1.16 -6.80 4.06
C PHE A 247 0.10 -6.02 4.43
N GLY A 248 0.05 -4.70 4.41
CA GLY A 248 1.19 -3.81 4.62
C GLY A 248 1.48 -2.97 3.38
N ASP A 249 1.82 -1.72 3.60
CA ASP A 249 2.09 -0.76 2.52
C ASP A 249 3.50 -0.97 1.94
N THR A 250 4.43 -1.38 2.80
CA THR A 250 5.81 -1.66 2.39
C THR A 250 6.02 -3.14 2.05
N PRO A 251 6.97 -3.49 1.17
CA PRO A 251 7.38 -4.88 0.97
C PRO A 251 7.80 -5.59 2.28
N ASP A 252 8.47 -4.89 3.19
CA ASP A 252 8.93 -5.47 4.46
C ASP A 252 7.76 -5.79 5.41
N GLU A 253 6.71 -4.97 5.45
CA GLU A 253 5.48 -5.30 6.20
C GLU A 253 4.77 -6.53 5.61
N ARG A 254 4.65 -6.60 4.28
CA ARG A 254 4.00 -7.73 3.59
C ARG A 254 4.74 -9.05 3.83
N CYS A 255 6.06 -8.99 3.88
CA CYS A 255 6.93 -10.14 4.12
C CYS A 255 7.38 -10.26 5.58
N SER A 256 6.77 -9.53 6.53
CA SER A 256 7.17 -9.53 7.95
C SER A 256 7.06 -10.89 8.64
N HIS A 257 6.24 -11.78 8.09
CA HIS A 257 6.08 -13.17 8.53
C HIS A 257 7.16 -14.12 7.98
N LEU A 258 8.09 -13.63 7.15
CA LEU A 258 9.17 -14.37 6.52
C LEU A 258 10.53 -13.78 6.92
N VAL A 259 11.57 -14.61 6.90
CA VAL A 259 12.96 -14.13 7.08
C VAL A 259 13.52 -13.71 5.73
N ARG A 260 13.99 -12.46 5.63
CA ARG A 260 14.63 -11.91 4.42
C ARG A 260 16.15 -12.06 4.50
N TRP A 261 16.69 -13.05 3.80
CA TRP A 261 18.13 -13.28 3.69
C TRP A 261 18.80 -12.45 2.59
N ASP A 262 18.02 -12.04 1.58
CA ASP A 262 18.50 -11.24 0.45
C ASP A 262 18.49 -9.75 0.82
N PHE A 263 19.50 -9.33 1.58
CA PHE A 263 19.75 -7.94 1.92
C PHE A 263 21.17 -7.52 1.48
N ASP A 264 21.30 -6.29 1.00
CA ASP A 264 22.60 -5.68 0.75
C ASP A 264 23.13 -5.08 2.07
N PRO A 265 24.31 -5.49 2.57
CA PRO A 265 24.93 -4.89 3.75
C PRO A 265 25.03 -3.36 3.68
N ALA A 266 25.24 -2.80 2.48
CA ALA A 266 25.32 -1.35 2.28
C ALA A 266 23.97 -0.64 2.51
N GLU A 267 22.84 -1.30 2.22
CA GLU A 267 21.50 -0.77 2.45
C GLU A 267 21.06 -0.91 3.92
N VAL A 268 21.54 -1.96 4.61
CA VAL A 268 21.17 -2.24 6.01
C VAL A 268 21.95 -1.36 7.00
N GLU A 269 23.15 -0.90 6.65
CA GLU A 269 23.98 -0.07 7.52
C GLU A 269 23.33 1.31 7.77
N PRO A 270 22.93 1.66 9.02
CA PRO A 270 22.24 2.93 9.26
C PRO A 270 23.16 4.13 9.01
N ILE A 271 22.77 5.00 8.09
CA ILE A 271 23.51 6.22 7.73
C ILE A 271 23.06 7.36 8.65
N MET A 272 23.50 7.31 9.90
CA MET A 272 23.23 8.38 10.88
C MET A 272 24.35 8.55 11.90
N ARG A 273 24.50 9.78 12.41
CA ARG A 273 25.41 10.06 13.52
C ARG A 273 24.97 9.29 14.77
N GLN A 274 25.91 8.72 15.53
CA GLN A 274 25.63 7.90 16.71
C GLN A 274 24.73 6.67 16.42
N ARG A 275 24.78 6.10 15.21
CA ARG A 275 23.99 4.90 14.83
C ARG A 275 23.98 3.78 15.87
N THR A 276 25.13 3.45 16.47
CA THR A 276 25.19 2.39 17.50
C THR A 276 24.31 2.72 18.70
N ARG A 277 24.29 3.98 19.16
CA ARG A 277 23.40 4.43 20.23
C ARG A 277 21.93 4.28 19.84
N HIS A 278 21.58 4.64 18.61
CA HIS A 278 20.20 4.50 18.12
C HIS A 278 19.76 3.03 18.01
N VAL A 279 20.62 2.18 17.46
CA VAL A 279 20.37 0.73 17.35
C VAL A 279 20.23 0.08 18.72
N LEU A 280 21.11 0.39 19.69
CA LEU A 280 20.98 -0.10 21.07
C LEU A 280 19.65 0.32 21.71
N ASN A 281 19.23 1.57 21.48
CA ASN A 281 17.94 2.07 21.97
C ASN A 281 16.75 1.34 21.31
N TRP A 282 16.79 1.07 20.01
CA TRP A 282 15.73 0.36 19.29
C TRP A 282 15.60 -1.10 19.74
N LEU A 283 16.72 -1.77 19.96
CA LEU A 283 16.76 -3.16 20.42
C LEU A 283 16.56 -3.32 21.93
N ASN A 284 16.56 -2.20 22.68
CA ASN A 284 16.61 -2.19 24.14
C ASN A 284 17.74 -3.10 24.70
N TYR A 285 18.90 -3.02 24.06
CA TYR A 285 20.09 -3.77 24.42
C TYR A 285 21.13 -2.81 25.03
N ASP A 286 21.78 -3.22 26.10
CA ASP A 286 22.72 -2.38 26.86
C ASP A 286 24.06 -2.18 26.13
N GLY A 287 24.45 -3.12 25.26
CA GLY A 287 25.76 -3.10 24.60
C GLY A 287 26.92 -3.27 25.57
N ASN A 288 26.70 -3.89 26.74
CA ASN A 288 27.66 -3.99 27.84
C ASN A 288 28.16 -2.62 28.37
N LEU A 289 27.35 -1.56 28.25
CA LEU A 289 27.68 -0.23 28.78
C LEU A 289 27.33 -0.12 30.27
N PRO A 290 28.10 0.64 31.08
CA PRO A 290 27.79 0.83 32.48
C PRO A 290 26.50 1.63 32.67
N ASN A 291 25.75 1.31 33.73
CA ASN A 291 24.55 2.05 34.11
C ASN A 291 24.85 3.52 34.43
N HIS A 292 23.94 4.42 34.03
CA HIS A 292 24.05 5.83 34.35
C HIS A 292 23.96 6.08 35.87
N ASN A 293 24.70 7.07 36.39
CA ASN A 293 24.74 7.35 37.84
C ASN A 293 23.35 7.70 38.42
N SER A 294 22.44 8.28 37.63
CA SER A 294 21.06 8.52 38.06
C SER A 294 20.30 7.24 38.41
N VAL A 295 20.58 6.12 37.73
CA VAL A 295 20.02 4.80 38.06
C VAL A 295 20.47 4.41 39.46
N ARG A 296 21.78 4.54 39.75
CA ARG A 296 22.33 4.27 41.07
C ARG A 296 21.70 5.15 42.16
N VAL A 297 21.55 6.45 41.92
CA VAL A 297 20.91 7.39 42.86
C VAL A 297 19.44 7.00 43.12
N ASN A 298 18.70 6.65 42.06
CA ASN A 298 17.31 6.21 42.18
C ASN A 298 17.20 4.89 42.96
N VAL A 299 18.08 3.91 42.69
CA VAL A 299 18.13 2.65 43.45
C VAL A 299 18.36 2.91 44.94
N PHE A 300 19.28 3.82 45.30
CA PHE A 300 19.49 4.20 46.70
C PHE A 300 18.27 4.87 47.33
N ARG A 301 17.57 5.74 46.57
CA ARG A 301 16.32 6.36 47.02
C ARG A 301 15.22 5.33 47.27
N GLU A 302 15.01 4.39 46.35
CA GLU A 302 14.02 3.33 46.52
C GLU A 302 14.40 2.35 47.65
N LYS A 303 15.68 2.01 47.80
CA LYS A 303 16.18 1.22 48.94
C LYS A 303 15.89 1.91 50.28
N THR A 304 15.94 3.24 50.33
CA THR A 304 15.62 4.01 51.53
C THR A 304 14.12 4.01 51.83
N ARG A 305 13.28 4.10 50.80
CA ARG A 305 11.80 3.98 50.93
C ARG A 305 11.37 2.60 51.42
N LEU A 306 12.02 1.55 50.92
CA LEU A 306 11.76 0.16 51.27
C LEU A 306 12.47 -0.31 52.54
N ARG A 307 13.01 0.60 53.36
CA ARG A 307 13.77 0.23 54.57
C ARG A 307 12.88 -0.24 55.74
N SER A 308 11.54 -0.23 55.57
CA SER A 308 10.58 -0.58 56.62
C SER A 308 10.65 -2.01 57.18
N PRO A 309 11.06 -3.07 56.45
CA PRO A 309 11.17 -4.40 57.05
C PRO A 309 12.47 -4.51 57.86
N GLN A 310 12.34 -4.82 59.15
CA GLN A 310 13.49 -5.19 59.98
C GLN A 310 13.92 -6.62 59.65
N THR A 311 15.22 -6.83 59.44
CA THR A 311 15.82 -8.15 59.16
C THR A 311 16.51 -8.78 60.37
N THR A 312 16.21 -8.27 61.58
CA THR A 312 16.77 -8.78 62.84
C THR A 312 16.10 -10.10 63.24
N SER A 313 16.89 -11.15 63.47
CA SER A 313 16.40 -12.42 64.02
C SER A 313 17.02 -12.70 65.39
N GLY A 314 16.24 -13.31 66.29
CA GLY A 314 16.56 -13.46 67.71
C GLY A 314 17.98 -14.00 67.99
N PRO A 315 18.32 -15.25 67.64
CA PRO A 315 19.64 -15.79 67.93
C PRO A 315 20.78 -15.03 67.23
N LYS A 316 20.51 -14.39 66.08
CA LYS A 316 21.50 -13.58 65.38
C LYS A 316 21.77 -12.25 66.07
N THR A 317 20.91 -11.75 66.96
CA THR A 317 21.18 -10.49 67.66
C THR A 317 22.43 -10.58 68.54
N PHE A 318 22.72 -11.75 69.14
CA PHE A 318 23.97 -11.99 69.89
C PHE A 318 25.21 -11.74 69.01
N PHE A 319 25.25 -12.32 67.81
CA PHE A 319 26.34 -12.10 66.86
C PHE A 319 26.32 -10.71 66.21
N ASN A 320 25.13 -10.15 65.94
CA ASN A 320 25.01 -8.80 65.38
C ASN A 320 25.47 -7.74 66.40
N SER A 321 25.44 -8.04 67.70
CA SER A 321 25.91 -7.14 68.76
C SER A 321 27.43 -6.95 68.77
N VAL A 322 28.18 -7.84 68.11
CA VAL A 322 29.65 -7.80 67.98
C VAL A 322 30.15 -6.47 67.38
N GLY A 323 29.34 -5.80 66.56
CA GLY A 323 29.68 -4.47 66.03
C GLY A 323 29.67 -3.37 67.10
N SER A 324 28.88 -3.52 68.16
CA SER A 324 28.86 -2.64 69.32
C SER A 324 29.91 -3.09 70.33
N ARG A 325 31.14 -2.58 70.17
CA ARG A 325 32.32 -2.97 70.95
C ARG A 325 32.28 -2.46 72.39
N ALA A 326 31.39 -3.03 73.21
CA ALA A 326 31.16 -2.60 74.60
C ALA A 326 32.22 -3.10 75.61
N ASN A 327 32.93 -4.20 75.31
CA ASN A 327 33.95 -4.73 76.22
C ASN A 327 35.22 -3.87 76.16
N ALA A 328 35.74 -3.45 77.32
CA ALA A 328 36.99 -2.67 77.44
C ALA A 328 38.23 -3.38 76.87
N ARG A 329 38.18 -4.71 76.70
CA ARG A 329 39.23 -5.50 76.03
C ARG A 329 39.18 -5.41 74.51
N SER A 330 38.14 -4.79 73.96
CA SER A 330 38.04 -4.58 72.51
C SER A 330 39.02 -3.49 72.09
N SER A 331 39.77 -3.76 71.03
CA SER A 331 40.69 -2.76 70.47
C SER A 331 40.29 -2.45 69.04
N ARG A 332 40.50 -1.20 68.61
CA ARG A 332 40.23 -0.81 67.22
C ARG A 332 41.18 -1.53 66.26
N PHE A 333 42.46 -1.58 66.62
CA PHE A 333 43.55 -2.07 65.75
C PHE A 333 43.93 -3.54 66.00
N GLY A 334 43.91 -4.01 67.25
CA GLY A 334 44.15 -5.43 67.59
C GLY A 334 42.92 -6.31 67.46
N GLY A 335 41.78 -5.76 67.03
CA GLY A 335 40.52 -6.50 66.89
C GLY A 335 39.89 -6.89 68.24
N GLN A 336 39.17 -8.01 68.23
CA GLN A 336 38.40 -8.51 69.37
C GLN A 336 39.02 -9.76 70.02
N SER A 337 40.29 -10.06 69.72
CA SER A 337 40.99 -11.25 70.23
C SER A 337 41.00 -11.35 71.76
N ALA A 338 41.17 -10.22 72.47
CA ALA A 338 41.17 -10.19 73.94
C ALA A 338 39.76 -10.20 74.59
N VAL A 339 38.68 -10.15 73.78
CA VAL A 339 37.30 -10.03 74.28
C VAL A 339 36.70 -11.38 74.68
N GLY A 340 37.08 -12.47 73.99
CA GLY A 340 36.64 -13.83 74.29
C GLY A 340 37.19 -14.33 75.62
N LYS A 341 36.30 -14.86 76.47
CA LYS A 341 36.66 -15.54 77.72
C LYS A 341 36.50 -17.03 77.56
#